data_AF-A0A238J0C2-F1
#
_entry.id   AF-A0A238J0C2-F1
#
_cell.length_a   1.000
_cell.length_b   1.000
_cell.length_c   1.000
_cell.angle_alpha   90.00
_cell.angle_beta   90.00
_cell.angle_gamma   90.00
#
_symmetry.space_group_name_H-M   'P 1'
#
loop_
_entity.id
_entity.type
_entity.pdbx_description
1 polymer ?
#
loop_
_entity_poly.entity_id
_entity_poly.type
_entity_poly.pdbx_seq_one_letter_code
_entity_poly.pdbx_strand_id
1 'polypeptide(L)' 'MNYILAILLPPLSIVFAGRPFLAIVVFLIWVPALLFSGGLTHPMFILLAWFIIFQAATARARRD' A
#
# COMPACT_ATOMS: atom_id res chain seq x y z
N MET A 1 2.18 18.30 9.79
CA MET A 1 1.10 17.67 9.00
C MET A 1 0.55 16.51 9.82
N ASN A 2 -0.72 16.54 10.20
CA ASN A 2 -1.28 15.56 11.13
C ASN A 2 -1.70 14.27 10.40
N TYR A 3 -0.73 13.51 9.91
CA TYR A 3 -0.93 12.26 9.16
C TYR A 3 -1.75 11.21 9.92
N ILE A 4 -1.67 11.23 11.26
CA ILE A 4 -2.41 10.33 12.13
C ILE A 4 -3.92 10.57 12.00
N LEU A 5 -4.37 11.83 11.91
CA LEU A 5 -5.77 12.16 11.65
C LEU A 5 -6.21 11.68 10.26
N ALA A 6 -5.37 11.83 9.24
CA ALA A 6 -5.71 11.43 7.87
C ALA A 6 -5.95 9.91 7.74
N ILE A 7 -5.20 9.11 8.51
CA ILE A 7 -5.37 7.64 8.58
C ILE A 7 -6.71 7.26 9.23
N LEU A 8 -7.21 8.02 10.20
CA LEU A 8 -8.46 7.71 10.90
C LEU A 8 -9.69 8.43 10.31
N LEU A 9 -9.47 9.40 9.42
CA LEU A 9 -10.51 10.25 8.83
C LEU A 9 -11.59 9.45 8.10
N PRO A 10 -11.27 8.44 7.26
CA PRO A 10 -12.30 7.71 6.51
C PRO A 10 -13.31 6.99 7.41
N PRO A 11 -12.91 6.12 8.36
CA PRO A 11 -13.87 5.47 9.25
C PRO A 11 -14.58 6.47 10.18
N LEU A 12 -13.90 7.50 10.69
CA LEU A 12 -14.53 8.51 11.55
C LEU A 12 -15.60 9.32 10.81
N SER A 13 -15.36 9.70 9.55
CA SER A 13 -16.34 10.43 8.73
C SER A 13 -17.66 9.67 8.57
N ILE A 14 -17.60 8.34 8.50
CA ILE A 14 -18.75 7.46 8.33
C ILE A 14 -19.52 7.29 9.64
N VAL A 15 -18.82 7.28 10.77
CA VAL A 15 -19.44 7.33 12.10
C VAL A 15 -20.19 8.64 12.29
N PHE A 16 -19.56 9.78 11.97
CA PHE A 16 -20.21 11.10 12.06
C PHE A 16 -21.39 11.26 11.08
N ALA A 17 -21.38 10.54 9.95
CA ALA A 17 -22.50 10.47 9.02
C ALA A 17 -23.67 9.58 9.51
N GLY A 18 -23.61 9.04 10.73
CA GLY A 18 -24.69 8.24 11.33
C GLY A 18 -24.79 6.81 10.80
N ARG A 19 -23.73 6.29 10.17
CA ARG A 19 -23.72 4.95 9.54
C ARG A 19 -22.72 4.02 10.24
N PRO A 20 -22.93 3.66 11.53
CA PRO A 20 -21.94 2.93 12.33
C PRO A 20 -21.60 1.53 11.79
N PHE A 21 -22.59 0.81 11.23
CA PHE A 21 -22.35 -0.49 10.61
C PHE A 21 -21.40 -0.39 9.40
N LEU A 22 -21.62 0.62 8.55
CA LEU A 22 -20.77 0.88 7.39
C LEU A 22 -19.35 1.27 7.81
N ALA A 23 -19.21 2.02 8.92
CA ALA A 23 -17.90 2.40 9.45
C ALA A 23 -17.07 1.18 9.88
N ILE A 24 -17.70 0.16 10.47
CA ILE A 24 -17.02 -1.08 10.87
C ILE A 24 -16.53 -1.85 9.63
N VAL A 25 -17.38 -1.99 8.61
CA VAL A 25 -17.01 -2.65 7.34
C VAL A 25 -15.85 -1.90 6.67
N VAL A 26 -15.92 -0.57 6.61
CA VAL A 26 -14.84 0.24 6.04
C VAL A 26 -13.57 0.12 6.87
N PHE A 27 -13.65 0.16 8.20
CA PHE A 27 -12.47 -0.01 9.07
C PHE A 27 -11.76 -1.36 8.83
N LEU A 28 -12.52 -2.44 8.69
CA LEU A 28 -12.00 -3.79 8.42
C LEU A 28 -11.32 -3.92 7.05
N ILE A 29 -11.73 -3.15 6.05
CA ILE A 29 -11.08 -3.11 4.73
C ILE A 29 -9.90 -2.12 4.75
N TRP A 30 -10.04 -1.02 5.49
CA TRP A 30 -9.10 0.08 5.54
C TRP A 30 -7.81 -0.27 6.29
N VAL A 31 -7.89 -0.97 7.42
CA VAL A 31 -6.69 -1.38 8.18
C VAL A 31 -5.79 -2.30 7.35
N PRO A 32 -6.29 -3.38 6.71
CA PRO A 32 -5.50 -4.15 5.75
C PRO A 32 -5.03 -3.30 4.58
N ALA A 33 -5.88 -2.43 4.01
CA ALA A 33 -5.47 -1.58 2.90
C ALA A 33 -4.31 -0.63 3.27
N LEU A 34 -4.20 -0.16 4.52
CA LEU A 34 -3.05 0.61 4.98
C LEU A 34 -1.80 -0.24 5.16
N LEU A 35 -1.94 -1.44 5.71
CA LEU A 35 -0.83 -2.38 5.89
C LEU A 35 -0.32 -2.89 4.53
N PHE A 36 -1.22 -3.20 3.61
CA PHE A 36 -0.92 -3.64 2.26
C PHE A 36 -0.54 -2.47 1.35
N SER A 37 -1.10 -1.27 1.46
CA SER A 37 -0.64 -0.12 0.65
C SER A 37 0.69 0.45 1.15
N GLY A 38 1.00 0.34 2.45
CA GLY A 38 2.32 0.63 3.02
C GLY A 38 3.34 -0.50 2.81
N GLY A 39 2.86 -1.70 2.44
CA GLY A 39 3.65 -2.94 2.39
C GLY A 39 3.61 -3.73 1.08
N LEU A 40 2.84 -3.35 0.04
CA LEU A 40 2.83 -3.95 -1.33
C LEU A 40 3.78 -3.21 -2.24
N THR A 41 3.93 -1.90 -2.03
CA THR A 41 4.97 -1.10 -2.68
C THR A 41 6.37 -1.63 -2.34
N HIS A 42 6.57 -2.16 -1.13
CA HIS A 42 7.84 -2.77 -0.72
C HIS A 42 8.20 -4.04 -1.53
N PRO A 43 7.38 -5.11 -1.59
CA PRO A 43 7.57 -6.28 -2.43
C PRO A 43 7.67 -5.92 -3.91
N MET A 44 6.85 -5.00 -4.38
CA MET A 44 6.88 -4.56 -5.77
C MET A 44 8.21 -3.88 -6.11
N PHE A 45 8.78 -3.10 -5.18
CA PHE A 45 10.11 -2.50 -5.32
C PHE A 45 11.23 -3.55 -5.34
N ILE A 46 11.14 -4.57 -4.47
CA ILE A 46 12.09 -5.69 -4.43
C ILE A 46 12.08 -6.47 -5.76
N LEU A 47 10.89 -6.77 -6.28
CA LEU A 47 10.72 -7.45 -7.57
C LEU A 47 11.27 -6.61 -8.73
N LEU A 48 11.05 -5.29 -8.70
CA LEU A 48 11.53 -4.37 -9.73
C LEU A 48 13.05 -4.24 -9.71
N ALA A 49 13.66 -4.13 -8.52
CA ALA A 49 15.11 -4.10 -8.34
C ALA A 49 15.76 -5.42 -8.81
N TRP A 50 15.19 -6.55 -8.43
CA TRP A 50 15.63 -7.87 -8.91
C TRP A 50 15.58 -7.96 -10.44
N PHE A 51 14.47 -7.51 -11.05
CA PHE A 51 14.31 -7.51 -12.50
C PHE A 51 15.34 -6.61 -13.21
N ILE A 52 15.62 -5.42 -12.68
CA ILE A 52 16.65 -4.51 -13.24
C ILE A 52 18.04 -5.14 -13.17
N ILE A 53 18.43 -5.72 -12.03
CA ILE A 53 19.73 -6.37 -11.87
C ILE A 53 19.88 -7.54 -12.85
N PHE A 54 18.84 -8.37 -12.96
CA PHE A 54 18.83 -9.50 -13.87
C PHE A 54 18.96 -9.06 -15.33
N GLN A 55 18.21 -8.04 -15.75
CA GLN A 55 18.32 -7.49 -17.10
C GLN A 55 19.71 -6.90 -17.38
N ALA A 56 20.30 -6.18 -16.43
CA ALA A 56 21.64 -5.62 -16.58
C ALA A 56 22.73 -6.71 -16.70
N ALA A 57 22.62 -7.79 -15.93
CA ALA A 57 23.52 -8.95 -16.03
C ALA A 57 23.40 -9.65 -17.39
N THR A 58 22.16 -9.88 -17.84
CA THR A 58 21.89 -10.52 -19.13
C THR A 58 22.34 -9.67 -20.31
N ALA A 59 22.16 -8.34 -20.23
CA ALA A 59 22.61 -7.41 -21.26
C ALA A 59 24.13 -7.35 -21.39
N ARG A 60 24.86 -7.52 -20.28
CA ARG A 60 26.32 -7.62 -20.29
C ARG A 60 26.79 -8.93 -20.91
N ALA A 61 26.18 -10.05 -20.53
CA ALA A 61 26.50 -11.38 -21.07
C ALA A 61 26.21 -11.57 -22.56
N ARG A 62 25.37 -10.71 -23.18
CA ARG A 62 25.09 -10.73 -24.63
C ARG A 62 26.04 -9.85 -25.46
N ARG A 63 26.91 -9.07 -24.83
CA ARG A 63 27.87 -8.17 -25.52
C ARG A 63 29.27 -8.77 -25.66
N ASP A 64 29.53 -9.90 -25.02
CA ASP A 64 30.76 -10.70 -25.14
C ASP A 64 30.48 -11.92 -26.04
#